data_AF-A0A933FLR6-F1
#
_entry.id   AF-A0A933FLR6-F1
#
_cell.length_a   1.000
_cell.length_b   1.000
_cell.length_c   1.000
_cell.angle_alpha   90.00
_cell.angle_beta   90.00
_cell.angle_gamma   90.00
#
_symmetry.space_group_name_H-M   'P 1'
#
loop_
_entity.id
_entity.type
_entity.pdbx_description
1 polymer ?
#
loop_
_entity_poly.entity_id
_entity_poly.type
_entity_poly.pdbx_seq_one_letter_code
_entity_poly.pdbx_strand_id
1 'polypeptide(L)'
;MPVTLRHLRQRQHRRSELSLYRPLSRPVIFIYDGYEDGIGFTRRAMEVLPDWQGAMRHLLQECPCEDGCPSCVQDPQCGSANGPLDKPGAIFLLEELWKLE
;
A
#
# COMPACT_ATOMS: atom_id res chain seq x y z
N MET A 1 -9.82 49.66 8.98
CA MET A 1 -10.15 48.25 8.74
C MET A 1 -8.89 47.45 8.45
N PRO A 2 -8.38 46.67 9.40
CA PRO A 2 -7.54 45.53 9.10
C PRO A 2 -8.14 44.26 9.73
N VAL A 3 -8.54 43.29 8.91
CA VAL A 3 -9.01 41.99 9.40
C VAL A 3 -7.80 41.13 9.76
N THR A 4 -7.78 40.75 11.02
CA THR A 4 -6.77 39.93 11.69
C THR A 4 -6.84 38.48 11.21
N LEU A 5 -5.94 38.05 10.32
CA LEU A 5 -5.75 36.64 9.93
C LEU A 5 -4.93 35.89 11.01
N ARG A 6 -5.47 35.77 12.24
CA ARG A 6 -4.79 35.04 13.33
C ARG A 6 -5.49 33.77 13.81
N HIS A 7 -6.66 33.39 13.30
CA HIS A 7 -7.38 32.21 13.81
C HIS A 7 -7.94 31.27 12.72
N LEU A 8 -7.11 30.88 11.75
CA LEU A 8 -7.33 29.70 10.90
C LEU A 8 -6.54 28.45 11.37
N ARG A 9 -6.22 28.39 12.67
CA ARG A 9 -5.96 27.13 13.39
C ARG A 9 -7.16 26.93 14.31
N GLN A 10 -7.74 25.72 14.31
CA GLN A 10 -8.88 25.25 15.15
C GLN A 10 -10.27 25.13 14.48
N ARG A 11 -10.37 24.85 13.18
CA ARG A 11 -11.64 24.39 12.55
C ARG A 11 -11.53 23.13 11.68
N GLN A 12 -10.59 22.23 11.98
CA GLN A 12 -10.56 20.87 11.37
C GLN A 12 -11.05 19.76 12.32
N HIS A 13 -11.64 20.10 13.47
CA HIS A 13 -12.18 19.12 14.44
C HIS A 13 -13.66 18.74 14.21
N ARG A 14 -14.16 18.81 12.98
CA ARG A 14 -15.43 18.18 12.58
C ARG A 14 -15.20 17.17 11.45
N ARG A 15 -14.45 16.11 11.76
CA ARG A 15 -14.48 14.83 11.01
C ARG A 15 -15.50 13.92 11.66
N SER A 16 -16.77 14.31 11.64
CA SER A 16 -17.89 13.40 11.86
C SER A 16 -18.53 13.12 10.51
N GLU A 17 -18.84 11.86 10.24
CA GLU A 17 -19.62 11.33 9.09
C GLU A 17 -18.87 10.68 7.93
N LEU A 18 -17.79 9.91 8.18
CA LEU A 18 -17.49 8.73 7.34
C LEU A 18 -16.62 7.71 8.10
N SER A 19 -17.16 7.05 9.13
CA SER A 19 -16.55 5.86 9.72
C SER A 19 -17.31 4.61 9.24
N LEU A 20 -17.31 4.41 7.92
CA LEU A 20 -17.80 3.18 7.27
C LEU A 20 -16.78 2.03 7.40
N TYR A 21 -15.60 2.29 7.97
CA TYR A 21 -14.55 1.29 8.12
C TYR A 21 -14.72 0.55 9.44
N ARG A 22 -15.22 -0.69 9.38
CA ARG A 22 -15.12 -1.62 10.50
C ARG A 22 -13.65 -1.71 10.92
N PRO A 23 -13.31 -1.53 12.20
CA PRO A 23 -11.95 -1.72 12.66
C PRO A 23 -11.51 -3.14 12.30
N LEU A 24 -10.48 -3.25 11.48
CA LEU A 24 -9.82 -4.53 11.24
C LEU A 24 -9.05 -4.90 12.51
N SER A 25 -9.13 -6.17 12.92
CA SER A 25 -8.42 -6.69 14.08
C SER A 25 -6.95 -7.02 13.79
N ARG A 26 -6.53 -6.95 12.52
CA ARG A 26 -5.18 -7.26 12.06
C ARG A 26 -4.81 -6.40 10.84
N PRO A 27 -3.52 -6.23 10.53
CA PRO A 27 -3.07 -5.66 9.26
C PRO A 27 -3.62 -6.49 8.09
N VAL A 28 -4.10 -5.82 7.04
CA VAL A 28 -4.64 -6.45 5.83
C VAL A 28 -4.18 -5.68 4.60
N ILE A 29 -3.85 -6.41 3.54
CA ILE A 29 -3.59 -5.87 2.20
C ILE A 29 -4.85 -6.12 1.37
N PHE A 30 -5.33 -5.07 0.70
CA PHE A 30 -6.46 -5.15 -0.23
C PHE A 30 -5.97 -4.96 -1.66
N ILE A 31 -6.40 -5.83 -2.56
CA ILE A 31 -6.19 -5.72 -4.00
C ILE A 31 -7.57 -5.57 -4.62
N TYR A 32 -7.76 -4.53 -5.44
CA TYR A 32 -9.04 -4.22 -6.08
C TYR A 32 -8.80 -3.57 -7.45
N ASP A 33 -9.81 -3.63 -8.31
CA ASP A 33 -9.78 -2.96 -9.61
C ASP A 33 -9.96 -1.45 -9.41
N GLY A 34 -9.03 -0.64 -9.92
CA GLY A 34 -9.13 0.81 -9.85
C GLY A 34 -10.21 1.43 -10.77
N TYR A 35 -10.78 0.62 -11.67
CA TYR A 35 -11.85 1.05 -12.56
C TYR A 35 -13.22 0.89 -11.88
N GLU A 36 -14.12 1.85 -12.10
CA GLU A 36 -15.48 1.83 -11.56
C GLU A 36 -16.23 0.56 -11.99
N ASP A 37 -17.02 -0.04 -11.09
CA ASP A 37 -17.68 -1.35 -11.25
C ASP A 37 -16.75 -2.58 -11.38
N GLY A 38 -15.45 -2.38 -11.56
CA GLY A 38 -14.47 -3.44 -11.73
C GLY A 38 -14.51 -4.08 -13.12
N ILE A 39 -13.33 -4.48 -13.61
CA ILE A 39 -13.14 -5.04 -14.95
C ILE A 39 -12.62 -6.48 -14.93
N GLY A 40 -12.46 -7.06 -13.75
CA GLY A 40 -12.12 -8.46 -13.54
C GLY A 40 -10.64 -8.76 -13.34
N PHE A 41 -9.77 -7.74 -13.19
CA PHE A 41 -8.34 -7.99 -12.95
C PHE A 41 -8.10 -8.66 -11.61
N THR A 42 -8.76 -8.21 -10.55
CA THR A 42 -8.67 -8.81 -9.22
C THR A 42 -9.22 -10.25 -9.21
N ARG A 43 -10.29 -10.52 -9.98
CA ARG A 43 -10.81 -11.89 -10.14
C ARG A 43 -9.76 -12.79 -10.78
N ARG A 44 -9.18 -12.36 -11.90
CA ARG A 44 -8.12 -13.10 -12.58
C ARG A 44 -6.88 -13.27 -11.69
N ALA A 45 -6.49 -12.23 -10.96
CA ALA A 45 -5.37 -12.25 -10.03
C ALA A 45 -5.51 -13.34 -8.97
N MET A 46 -6.71 -13.53 -8.42
CA MET A 46 -6.98 -14.60 -7.45
C MET A 46 -6.75 -16.00 -8.03
N GLU A 47 -7.03 -16.20 -9.32
CA GLU A 47 -6.81 -17.49 -9.99
C GLU A 47 -5.33 -17.80 -10.25
N VAL A 48 -4.47 -16.76 -10.35
CA VAL A 48 -3.02 -16.89 -10.59
C VAL A 48 -2.18 -16.29 -9.46
N LEU A 49 -2.74 -16.23 -8.26
CA LEU A 49 -2.05 -15.65 -7.12
C LEU A 49 -0.71 -16.36 -6.81
N PRO A 50 -0.58 -17.70 -6.95
CA PRO A 50 0.71 -18.38 -6.81
C PRO A 50 1.76 -17.90 -7.83
N ASP A 51 1.36 -17.62 -9.08
CA ASP A 51 2.27 -17.12 -10.11
C ASP A 51 2.75 -15.70 -9.76
N TRP A 52 1.87 -14.86 -9.21
CA TRP A 52 2.22 -13.54 -8.71
C TRP A 52 3.23 -13.62 -7.57
N GLN A 53 3.03 -14.56 -6.64
CA GLN A 53 3.97 -14.79 -5.56
C GLN A 53 5.36 -15.13 -6.10
N GLY A 54 5.45 -16.04 -7.06
CA GLY A 54 6.70 -16.40 -7.73
C GLY A 54 7.36 -15.19 -8.40
N ALA A 55 6.58 -14.41 -9.15
CA ALA A 55 7.08 -13.21 -9.83
C ALA A 55 7.57 -12.12 -8.85
N MET A 56 6.85 -11.88 -7.75
CA MET A 56 7.26 -10.93 -6.71
C MET A 56 8.55 -11.39 -6.01
N ARG A 57 8.65 -12.68 -5.65
CA ARG A 57 9.88 -13.25 -5.07
C ARG A 57 11.06 -13.07 -5.99
N HIS A 58 10.88 -13.41 -7.27
CA HIS A 58 11.91 -13.27 -8.29
C HIS A 58 12.38 -11.82 -8.44
N LEU A 59 11.45 -10.87 -8.58
CA LEU A 59 11.75 -9.44 -8.67
C LEU A 59 12.59 -8.95 -7.48
N LEU A 60 12.21 -9.33 -6.27
CA LEU A 60 12.92 -8.94 -5.06
C LEU A 60 14.29 -9.61 -4.98
N GLN A 61 14.39 -10.91 -5.24
CA GLN A 61 15.65 -11.66 -5.09
C GLN A 61 16.70 -11.32 -6.15
N GLU A 62 16.28 -11.10 -7.40
CA GLU A 62 17.22 -10.81 -8.49
C GLU A 62 17.69 -9.36 -8.54
N CYS A 63 16.95 -8.44 -7.92
CA CYS A 63 17.36 -7.05 -7.88
C CYS A 63 18.68 -6.91 -7.09
N PRO A 64 19.76 -6.33 -7.65
CA PRO A 64 21.07 -6.31 -6.99
C PRO A 64 21.19 -5.29 -5.84
N CYS A 65 20.14 -4.51 -5.55
CA CYS A 65 20.17 -3.54 -4.45
C CYS A 65 20.04 -4.20 -3.07
N GLU A 66 20.54 -3.54 -2.05
CA GLU A 66 20.50 -3.99 -0.66
C GLU A 66 19.20 -3.57 0.03
N ASP A 67 18.94 -2.25 0.10
CA ASP A 67 17.85 -1.69 0.91
C ASP A 67 16.54 -1.49 0.12
N GLY A 68 16.63 -1.37 -1.21
CA GLY A 68 15.48 -1.09 -2.07
C GLY A 68 15.75 0.03 -3.08
N CYS A 69 15.19 -0.09 -4.28
CA CYS A 69 15.37 0.88 -5.36
C CYS A 69 14.12 1.00 -6.24
N PRO A 70 14.09 1.95 -7.20
CA PRO A 70 12.99 2.12 -8.15
C PRO A 70 12.64 0.89 -8.99
N SER A 71 13.57 -0.07 -9.10
CA SER A 71 13.36 -1.29 -9.87
C SER A 71 12.70 -2.42 -9.08
N CYS A 72 12.52 -2.29 -7.76
CA CYS A 72 11.97 -3.38 -6.95
C CYS A 72 10.86 -2.95 -5.97
N VAL A 73 11.12 -2.02 -5.05
CA VAL A 73 10.18 -1.69 -3.97
C VAL A 73 9.73 -0.24 -3.94
N GLN A 74 10.44 0.68 -4.61
CA GLN A 74 10.09 2.10 -4.57
C GLN A 74 8.99 2.43 -5.58
N ASP A 75 8.15 3.41 -5.23
CA ASP A 75 7.06 3.90 -6.08
C ASP A 75 7.31 5.37 -6.43
N PRO A 76 7.26 5.76 -7.72
CA PRO A 76 7.42 7.16 -8.14
C PRO A 76 6.35 8.11 -7.57
N GLN A 77 5.22 7.58 -7.12
CA GLN A 77 4.09 8.30 -6.53
C GLN A 77 4.06 8.19 -5.00
N CYS A 78 5.14 7.72 -4.36
CA CYS A 78 5.19 7.59 -2.90
C CYS A 78 5.14 8.96 -2.20
N GLY A 79 4.02 9.24 -1.51
CA GLY A 79 3.84 10.47 -0.73
C GLY A 79 4.76 10.61 0.49
N SER A 80 5.44 9.53 0.90
CA SER A 80 6.38 9.49 2.02
C SER A 80 7.85 9.44 1.56
N ALA A 81 8.12 9.84 0.30
CA ALA A 81 9.46 9.87 -0.29
C ALA A 81 10.22 8.54 -0.18
N ASN A 82 9.50 7.41 -0.28
CA ASN A 82 10.03 6.05 -0.15
C ASN A 82 10.71 5.71 1.19
N GLY A 83 10.63 6.58 2.21
CA GLY A 83 11.27 6.36 3.51
C GLY A 83 10.86 5.06 4.23
N PRO A 84 9.60 4.60 4.11
CA PRO A 84 9.17 3.32 4.70
C PRO A 84 9.44 2.07 3.85
N LEU A 85 9.95 2.21 2.62
CA LEU A 85 10.06 1.08 1.69
C LEU A 85 11.40 0.38 1.87
N ASP A 86 11.35 -0.90 2.18
CA ASP A 86 12.49 -1.70 2.62
C ASP A 86 12.44 -3.09 1.96
N LYS A 87 13.48 -3.42 1.21
CA LYS A 87 13.57 -4.68 0.46
C LYS A 87 13.63 -5.91 1.37
N PRO A 88 14.50 -5.96 2.41
CA PRO A 88 14.51 -7.08 3.35
C PRO A 88 13.14 -7.34 4.01
N GLY A 89 12.47 -6.27 4.44
CA GLY A 89 11.13 -6.30 5.04
C GLY A 89 10.06 -6.75 4.05
N ALA A 90 10.17 -6.36 2.77
CA ALA A 90 9.27 -6.82 1.72
C ALA A 90 9.40 -8.34 1.48
N ILE A 91 10.63 -8.87 1.45
CA ILE A 91 10.89 -10.31 1.33
C ILE A 91 10.31 -11.05 2.53
N PHE A 92 10.58 -10.56 3.74
CA PHE A 92 10.04 -11.13 4.98
C PHE A 92 8.51 -11.16 4.96
N LEU A 93 7.85 -10.04 4.61
CA LEU A 93 6.40 -9.97 4.57
C LEU A 93 5.80 -10.92 3.52
N LEU A 94 6.40 -11.00 2.33
CA LEU A 94 5.98 -11.91 1.27
C LEU A 94 6.07 -13.38 1.68
N GLU A 95 7.09 -13.71 2.48
CA GLU A 95 7.24 -15.05 3.07
C GLU A 95 6.20 -15.35 4.14
N GLU A 96 5.93 -14.41 5.04
CA GLU A 96 4.95 -14.59 6.12
C GLU A 96 3.52 -14.65 5.58
N LEU A 97 3.16 -13.79 4.62
CA LEU A 97 1.80 -13.77 4.04
C LEU A 97 1.41 -15.11 3.42
N TRP A 98 2.37 -15.84 2.88
CA TRP A 98 2.13 -17.10 2.18
C TRP A 98 2.22 -18.33 3.07
N LYS A 99 2.64 -18.18 4.33
CA LYS A 99 2.55 -19.26 5.34
C LYS A 99 1.14 -19.36 5.95
N LEU A 100 0.26 -18.43 5.62
CA LEU A 100 -1.08 -18.30 6.19
C LEU A 100 -2.17 -19.04 5.40
N GLU A 101 -1.80 -19.80 4.36
CA GLU A 101 -2.68 -20.70 3.60
C GLU A 101 -2.79 -22.10 4.23
#